data_AF-A0A2M7BT24-F1
#
_entry.id   AF-A0A2M7BT24-F1
#
_cell.length_a   1.000
_cell.length_b   1.000
_cell.length_c   1.000
_cell.angle_alpha   90.00
_cell.angle_beta   90.00
_cell.angle_gamma   90.00
#
_symmetry.space_group_name_H-M   'P 1'
#
loop_
_entity.id
_entity.type
_entity.pdbx_description
1 polymer ?
#
loop_
_entity_poly.entity_id
_entity_poly.type
_entity_poly.pdbx_seq_one_letter_code
_entity_poly.pdbx_strand_id
1 'polypeptide(L)'
;EKKLNELQIASSHMYRKIGIVYFHALGKTEGEKSLVIALLNNLHSGVVINFMYIPDGVRVYTKKIKEGKGETLELTQEELEAIAKAV
;
A
#
# COMPACT_ATOMS: atom_id res chain seq x y z
N GLU A 1 30.86 16.41 0.65
CA GLU A 1 29.81 16.42 -0.38
C GLU A 1 29.33 15.03 -0.79
N LYS A 2 30.21 14.11 -1.24
CA LYS A 2 29.81 12.75 -1.70
C LYS A 2 28.91 11.97 -0.72
N LYS A 3 29.28 11.94 0.58
CA LYS A 3 28.51 11.25 1.62
C LYS A 3 27.13 11.86 1.89
N LEU A 4 26.97 13.17 1.67
CA LEU A 4 25.69 13.86 1.80
C LEU A 4 24.74 13.46 0.67
N ASN A 5 25.26 13.40 -0.57
CA ASN A 5 24.49 12.94 -1.73
C ASN A 5 24.04 11.48 -1.59
N GLU A 6 24.91 10.60 -1.11
CA GLU A 6 24.57 9.19 -0.87
C GLU A 6 23.43 9.04 0.14
N LEU A 7 23.48 9.79 1.25
CA LEU A 7 22.41 9.80 2.25
C LEU A 7 21.10 10.35 1.69
N GLN A 8 21.17 11.36 0.82
CA GLN A 8 20.00 11.98 0.22
C GLN A 8 19.30 11.04 -0.77
N ILE A 9 20.07 10.27 -1.55
CA ILE A 9 19.55 9.22 -2.44
C ILE A 9 18.95 8.07 -1.62
N ALA A 10 19.63 7.59 -0.58
CA ALA A 10 19.08 6.53 0.28
C ALA A 10 17.78 6.98 0.96
N SER A 11 17.74 8.24 1.40
CA SER A 11 16.59 8.85 2.04
C SER A 11 15.36 8.93 1.12
N SER A 12 15.53 9.11 -0.19
CA SER A 12 14.39 9.19 -1.13
C SER A 12 13.75 7.82 -1.43
N HIS A 13 14.51 6.73 -1.26
CA HIS A 13 14.05 5.36 -1.53
C HIS A 13 13.43 4.66 -0.31
N MET A 14 13.64 5.20 0.89
CA MET A 14 13.12 4.65 2.13
C MET A 14 11.60 4.79 2.22
N TYR A 15 10.90 3.76 2.71
CA TYR A 15 9.47 3.83 2.99
C TYR A 15 9.22 4.81 4.13
N ARG A 16 8.42 5.83 3.85
CA ARG A 16 8.12 6.91 4.79
C ARG A 16 6.67 7.36 4.73
N LYS A 17 5.96 6.97 3.67
CA LYS A 17 4.54 7.25 3.50
C LYS A 17 3.73 6.01 3.80
N ILE A 18 2.78 6.12 4.73
CA ILE A 18 1.95 4.99 5.17
C ILE A 18 0.49 5.36 5.04
N GLY A 19 -0.27 4.55 4.29
CA GLY A 19 -1.72 4.70 4.14
C GLY A 19 -2.44 3.43 4.55
N ILE A 20 -3.57 3.58 5.25
CA ILE A 20 -4.34 2.46 5.78
C ILE A 20 -5.82 2.65 5.45
N VAL A 21 -6.46 1.60 4.91
CA VAL A 21 -7.89 1.60 4.56
C VAL A 21 -8.53 0.32 5.07
N TYR A 22 -9.67 0.46 5.77
CA TYR A 22 -10.51 -0.65 6.19
C TYR A 22 -11.74 -0.73 5.28
N PHE A 23 -12.11 -1.94 4.84
CA PHE A 23 -13.21 -2.16 3.91
C PHE A 23 -13.93 -3.49 4.14
N HIS A 24 -15.09 -3.68 3.51
CA HIS A 24 -15.85 -4.94 3.56
C HIS A 24 -15.73 -5.67 2.22
N ALA A 25 -14.98 -6.77 2.17
CA ALA A 25 -14.72 -7.49 0.91
C ALA A 25 -15.94 -8.22 0.33
N LEU A 26 -16.97 -8.51 1.14
CA LEU A 26 -18.15 -9.30 0.76
C LEU A 26 -19.45 -8.48 0.72
N GLY A 27 -19.38 -7.15 0.70
CA GLY A 27 -20.56 -6.27 0.60
C GLY A 27 -21.53 -6.33 1.79
N LYS A 28 -21.21 -7.10 2.84
CA LYS A 28 -21.95 -7.12 4.10
C LYS A 28 -21.36 -6.08 5.05
N THR A 29 -22.21 -5.23 5.61
CA THR A 29 -21.85 -4.21 6.61
C THR A 29 -21.56 -4.80 7.99
N GLU A 30 -21.93 -6.06 8.23
CA GLU A 30 -21.64 -6.78 9.47
C GLU A 30 -20.58 -7.88 9.23
N GLY A 31 -19.57 -7.95 10.10
CA GLY A 31 -18.46 -8.91 10.03
C GLY A 31 -17.08 -8.25 10.19
N GLU A 32 -16.03 -9.06 10.11
CA GLU A 32 -14.65 -8.59 10.15
C GLU A 32 -14.30 -7.76 8.91
N LYS A 33 -13.58 -6.65 9.11
CA LYS A 33 -13.17 -5.76 8.03
C LYS A 33 -11.84 -6.20 7.44
N SER A 34 -11.81 -6.23 6.12
CA SER A 34 -10.58 -6.28 5.33
C SER A 34 -9.76 -5.00 5.50
N LEU A 35 -8.46 -5.11 5.24
CA LEU A 35 -7.49 -4.05 5.47
C LEU A 35 -6.54 -3.94 4.29
N VAL A 36 -6.28 -2.73 3.83
CA VAL A 36 -5.19 -2.43 2.90
C VAL A 36 -4.19 -1.51 3.58
N ILE A 37 -2.91 -1.84 3.43
CA ILE A 37 -1.78 -1.01 3.86
C ILE A 37 -0.94 -0.65 2.65
N ALA A 38 -0.73 0.64 2.41
CA ALA A 38 0.22 1.16 1.43
C ALA A 38 1.48 1.63 2.15
N LEU A 39 2.65 1.11 1.74
CA LEU A 39 3.97 1.51 2.22
C LEU A 39 4.74 2.07 1.03
N LEU A 40 4.92 3.39 1.00
CA LEU A 40 5.51 4.10 -0.13
C LEU A 40 6.69 4.96 0.29
N ASN A 41 7.59 5.20 -0.64
CA ASN A 41 8.68 6.16 -0.51
C ASN A 41 8.27 7.54 -1.06
N ASN A 42 9.20 8.49 -1.08
CA ASN A 42 8.92 9.85 -1.54
C ASN A 42 8.58 9.95 -3.04
N LEU A 43 8.93 8.93 -3.82
CA LEU A 43 8.60 8.79 -5.24
C LEU A 43 7.25 8.07 -5.45
N HIS A 44 6.44 7.91 -4.40
CA HIS A 44 5.18 7.14 -4.43
C HIS A 44 5.37 5.70 -4.93
N SER A 45 6.55 5.13 -4.74
CA SER A 45 6.88 3.76 -5.10
C SER A 45 7.03 2.91 -3.85
N GLY A 46 6.65 1.64 -3.93
CA GLY A 46 6.75 0.71 -2.81
C GLY A 46 5.83 -0.48 -2.96
N VAL A 47 5.06 -0.79 -1.92
CA VAL A 47 4.22 -1.98 -1.87
C VAL A 47 2.87 -1.67 -1.23
N VAL A 48 1.83 -2.31 -1.75
CA VAL A 48 0.53 -2.41 -1.10
C VAL A 48 0.31 -3.84 -0.64
N ILE A 49 -0.19 -4.00 0.58
CA ILE A 49 -0.55 -5.28 1.20
C ILE A 49 -2.04 -5.26 1.48
N ASN A 50 -2.77 -6.21 0.91
CA ASN A 50 -4.22 -6.32 1.01
C ASN A 50 -4.57 -7.59 1.80
N PHE A 51 -5.08 -7.40 3.00
CA PHE A 51 -5.61 -8.41 3.90
C PHE A 51 -7.11 -8.54 3.66
N MET A 52 -7.50 -9.53 2.87
CA MET A 52 -8.88 -9.80 2.55
C MET A 52 -9.44 -10.84 3.51
N TYR A 53 -10.35 -10.42 4.38
CA TYR A 53 -11.09 -11.30 5.28
C TYR A 53 -12.21 -12.00 4.51
N ILE A 54 -12.26 -13.33 4.63
CA ILE A 54 -13.27 -14.22 4.08
C ILE A 54 -13.72 -15.20 5.17
N PRO A 55 -14.85 -15.91 5.03
CA PRO A 55 -15.34 -16.82 6.06
C PRO A 55 -14.33 -17.89 6.48
N ASP A 56 -13.50 -18.35 5.54
CA ASP A 56 -12.48 -19.39 5.76
C ASP A 56 -11.11 -18.83 6.25
N GLY A 57 -11.04 -17.53 6.59
CA GLY A 57 -9.85 -16.89 7.14
C GLY A 57 -9.39 -15.64 6.38
N VAL A 58 -8.09 -15.34 6.41
CA VAL A 58 -7.52 -14.14 5.78
C VAL A 58 -6.64 -14.52 4.60
N ARG A 59 -6.92 -13.95 3.43
CA ARG A 59 -6.04 -14.01 2.26
C ARG A 59 -5.22 -12.73 2.18
N VAL A 60 -3.91 -12.88 1.96
CA VAL A 60 -2.99 -11.74 1.87
C VAL A 60 -2.46 -11.65 0.45
N TYR A 61 -2.66 -10.49 -0.17
CA TYR A 61 -2.15 -10.17 -1.49
C TYR A 61 -1.15 -9.02 -1.39
N THR A 62 -0.14 -9.02 -2.24
CA THR A 62 0.83 -7.92 -2.32
C THR A 62 1.00 -7.47 -3.76
N LYS A 63 1.08 -6.15 -3.94
CA LYS A 63 1.31 -5.53 -5.25
C LYS A 63 2.42 -4.49 -5.14
N LYS A 64 3.35 -4.52 -6.09
CA LYS A 64 4.37 -3.49 -6.21
C LYS A 64 3.76 -2.23 -6.80
N ILE A 65 4.10 -1.09 -6.20
CA ILE A 65 3.69 0.23 -6.64
C ILE A 65 4.90 0.94 -7.23
N LYS A 66 4.72 1.51 -8.41
CA LYS A 66 5.68 2.39 -9.07
C LYS A 66 5.00 3.69 -9.41
N GLU A 67 5.49 4.78 -8.83
CA GLU A 67 4.98 6.14 -9.06
C GLU A 67 3.44 6.25 -8.87
N GLY A 68 2.92 5.62 -7.82
CA GLY A 68 1.49 5.62 -7.47
C GLY A 68 0.61 4.66 -8.27
N LYS A 69 1.19 3.85 -9.17
CA LYS A 69 0.46 2.87 -10.00
C LYS A 69 0.94 1.45 -9.72
N GLY A 70 0.09 0.46 -9.95
CA GLY A 70 0.51 -0.94 -9.90
C GLY A 70 1.54 -1.22 -11.00
N GLU A 71 2.68 -1.82 -10.65
CA GLU A 71 3.77 -2.07 -11.61
C GLU A 71 3.40 -3.11 -12.67
N THR A 72 2.59 -4.10 -12.29
CA THR A 72 2.23 -5.23 -13.18
C THR A 72 0.74 -5.59 -13.10
N LEU A 73 0.08 -5.25 -12.00
CA LEU A 73 -1.31 -5.62 -11.73
C LEU A 73 -2.13 -4.35 -11.51
N GLU A 74 -3.37 -4.36 -11.98
CA GLU A 74 -4.33 -3.30 -11.66
C GLU A 74 -4.64 -3.29 -10.16
N LEU A 75 -4.89 -2.09 -9.64
CA LEU A 75 -5.16 -1.85 -8.24
C LEU A 75 -6.67 -1.82 -8.01
N THR A 76 -7.12 -2.35 -6.86
CA THR A 76 -8.52 -2.18 -6.45
C THR A 76 -8.77 -0.75 -5.97
N GLN A 77 -10.04 -0.38 -5.82
CA GLN A 77 -10.42 0.95 -5.34
C GLN A 77 -9.84 1.24 -3.95
N GLU A 78 -9.84 0.25 -3.07
CA GLU A 78 -9.32 0.34 -1.70
C GLU A 78 -7.79 0.45 -1.68
N GLU A 79 -7.10 -0.21 -2.62
CA GLU A 79 -5.66 -0.08 -2.80
C GLU A 79 -5.28 1.32 -3.31
N LEU A 80 -6.04 1.86 -4.25
CA LEU A 80 -5.87 3.24 -4.72
C LEU A 80 -6.13 4.26 -3.59
N GLU A 81 -7.17 4.04 -2.78
CA GLU A 81 -7.46 4.88 -1.62
C GLU A 81 -6.33 4.82 -0.58
N ALA A 82 -5.78 3.63 -0.31
CA ALA A 82 -4.66 3.48 0.62
C ALA A 82 -3.42 4.23 0.12
N ILE A 83 -3.12 4.16 -1.18
CA ILE A 83 -2.03 4.95 -1.80
C ILE A 83 -2.29 6.45 -1.65
N ALA A 84 -3.52 6.90 -1.88
CA ALA A 84 -3.88 8.32 -1.76
C ALA A 84 -3.78 8.85 -0.31
N LYS A 85 -4.05 7.99 0.68
CA LYS A 85 -3.92 8.34 2.11
C LYS A 85 -2.49 8.26 2.64
N ALA A 86 -1.54 7.72 1.87
CA ALA A 86 -0.17 7.58 2.31
C ALA A 86 0.55 8.94 2.34
N VAL A 87 0.77 9.46 3.55
CA VAL A 87 1.43 10.77 3.82
C VAL A 87 2.84 10.61 4.35
#